data_AF-A0A241WHW7-F1
#
_entry.id   AF-A0A241WHW7-F1
#
_cell.length_a   1.000
_cell.length_b   1.000
_cell.length_c   1.000
_cell.angle_alpha   90.00
_cell.angle_beta   90.00
_cell.angle_gamma   90.00
#
_symmetry.space_group_name_H-M   'P 1'
#
loop_
_entity.id
_entity.type
_entity.pdbx_description
1 polymer ?
#
loop_
_entity_poly.entity_id
_entity_poly.type
_entity_poly.pdbx_seq_one_letter_code
_entity_poly.pdbx_strand_id
1 'polypeptide(L)'
;MNAMEKLKLTKELRQLVDVIPDQKGMEKLSSAKRLRELIELLGGKVAEAINELYQSIIDGKAEVSVELLQKVRAEAEKNLQDPLLIDAVNVLIAQVNEMVGTEE
;
A
#
# COMPACT_ATOMS: atom_id res chain seq x y z
N MET A 1 -22.10 -4.70 -16.91
CA MET A 1 -22.26 -3.25 -16.70
C MET A 1 -22.67 -2.62 -18.02
N ASN A 2 -23.77 -1.87 -18.03
CA ASN A 2 -24.29 -1.21 -19.22
C ASN A 2 -23.73 0.22 -19.39
N ALA A 3 -23.99 0.84 -20.55
CA ALA A 3 -23.47 2.17 -20.87
C ALA A 3 -23.96 3.27 -19.88
N MET A 4 -25.20 3.16 -19.40
CA MET A 4 -25.79 4.13 -18.48
C MET A 4 -25.17 4.02 -17.07
N GLU A 5 -24.94 2.80 -16.59
CA GLU A 5 -24.20 2.54 -15.35
C GLU A 5 -22.78 3.08 -15.44
N LYS A 6 -22.09 2.87 -16.57
CA LYS A 6 -20.75 3.42 -16.82
C LYS A 6 -20.70 4.92 -16.74
N LEU A 7 -21.66 5.61 -17.34
CA LEU A 7 -21.76 7.06 -17.25
C LEU A 7 -21.99 7.54 -15.81
N LYS A 8 -22.84 6.85 -15.03
CA LYS A 8 -23.08 7.17 -13.61
C LYS A 8 -21.82 7.01 -12.77
N LEU A 9 -21.14 5.86 -12.85
CA LEU A 9 -19.90 5.61 -12.09
C LEU A 9 -18.77 6.57 -12.48
N THR A 10 -18.67 6.93 -13.76
CA THR A 10 -17.66 7.89 -14.23
C THR A 10 -17.94 9.30 -13.71
N LYS A 11 -19.21 9.69 -13.62
CA LYS A 11 -19.62 10.98 -13.06
C LYS A 11 -19.32 11.05 -11.57
N GLU A 12 -19.64 9.98 -10.83
CA GLU A 12 -19.32 9.85 -9.41
C GLU A 12 -17.81 9.90 -9.17
N LEU A 13 -17.02 9.18 -9.97
CA LEU A 13 -15.56 9.19 -9.90
C LEU A 13 -15.02 10.62 -10.03
N ARG A 14 -15.49 11.37 -11.03
CA ARG A 14 -15.07 12.75 -11.26
C ARG A 14 -15.42 13.66 -10.08
N GLN A 15 -16.61 13.49 -9.50
CA GLN A 15 -17.03 14.26 -8.33
C GLN A 15 -16.14 13.98 -7.11
N LEU A 16 -15.80 12.71 -6.85
CA LEU A 16 -14.93 12.35 -5.73
C LEU A 16 -13.52 12.94 -5.89
N VAL A 17 -12.95 12.91 -7.08
CA VAL A 17 -11.64 13.53 -7.35
C VAL A 17 -11.64 15.02 -7.03
N ASP A 18 -12.75 15.71 -7.28
CA ASP A 18 -12.90 17.15 -7.05
C ASP A 18 -13.03 17.49 -5.56
N VAL A 19 -13.78 16.69 -4.78
CA VAL A 19 -14.13 17.02 -3.39
C VAL A 19 -13.18 16.45 -2.33
N ILE A 20 -12.47 15.36 -2.61
CA ILE A 20 -11.55 14.70 -1.65
C ILE A 20 -10.44 15.65 -1.13
N PRO A 21 -9.84 16.55 -1.93
CA PRO A 21 -8.82 17.49 -1.45
C PRO A 21 -9.30 18.36 -0.29
N ASP A 22 -10.56 18.80 -0.33
CA ASP A 22 -11.17 19.67 0.68
C ASP A 22 -11.70 18.93 1.91
N GLN A 23 -11.86 17.61 1.82
CA GLN A 23 -12.32 16.78 2.94
C GLN A 23 -11.23 16.55 4.00
N LYS A 24 -11.65 16.36 5.25
CA LYS A 24 -10.76 16.09 6.38
C LYS A 24 -11.19 14.86 7.17
N GLY A 25 -10.22 14.28 7.88
CA GLY A 25 -10.46 13.16 8.80
C GLY A 25 -11.16 11.96 8.14
N MET A 26 -12.25 11.52 8.77
CA MET A 26 -12.96 10.29 8.39
C MET A 26 -13.71 10.41 7.06
N GLU A 27 -14.18 11.61 6.69
CA GLU A 27 -14.84 11.87 5.42
C GLU A 27 -13.89 11.65 4.24
N LYS A 28 -12.66 12.16 4.36
CA LYS A 28 -11.61 11.96 3.35
C LYS A 28 -11.28 10.49 3.17
N LEU A 29 -11.20 9.74 4.27
CA LEU A 29 -10.92 8.31 4.24
C LEU A 29 -12.04 7.52 3.55
N SER A 30 -13.30 7.83 3.87
CA SER A 30 -14.48 7.18 3.26
C SER A 30 -14.53 7.44 1.76
N SER A 31 -14.38 8.71 1.35
CA SER A 31 -14.38 9.10 -0.06
C SER A 31 -13.19 8.52 -0.84
N ALA A 32 -12.01 8.44 -0.22
CA ALA A 32 -10.84 7.81 -0.84
C ALA A 32 -11.04 6.30 -1.03
N LYS A 33 -11.67 5.59 -0.09
CA LYS A 33 -12.06 4.19 -0.28
C LYS A 33 -13.03 4.05 -1.45
N ARG A 34 -14.07 4.89 -1.49
CA ARG A 34 -15.04 4.89 -2.58
C ARG A 34 -14.41 5.19 -3.94
N LEU A 35 -13.46 6.12 -3.98
CA LEU A 35 -12.69 6.44 -5.19
C LEU A 35 -11.96 5.20 -5.74
N ARG A 36 -11.33 4.41 -4.86
CA ARG A 36 -10.67 3.15 -5.26
C ARG A 36 -11.65 2.14 -5.85
N GLU A 37 -12.77 1.89 -5.16
CA GLU A 37 -13.80 0.97 -5.64
C GLU A 37 -14.30 1.36 -7.05
N LEU A 38 -14.51 2.66 -7.30
CA LEU A 38 -14.97 3.15 -8.60
C LEU A 38 -13.93 2.95 -9.71
N ILE A 39 -12.64 3.13 -9.41
CA ILE A 39 -11.56 2.89 -10.37
C ILE A 39 -11.54 1.40 -10.76
N GLU A 40 -11.64 0.49 -9.79
CA GLU A 40 -11.69 -0.96 -10.03
C GLU A 40 -12.93 -1.36 -10.86
N LEU A 41 -14.12 -0.84 -10.50
CA LEU A 41 -15.36 -1.09 -11.25
C LEU A 41 -15.31 -0.59 -12.70
N LEU A 42 -14.53 0.46 -12.96
CA LEU A 42 -14.30 1.01 -14.30
C LEU A 42 -13.16 0.31 -15.05
N GLY A 43 -12.53 -0.70 -14.46
CA GLY A 43 -11.44 -1.49 -15.06
C GLY A 43 -10.07 -0.82 -14.96
N GLY A 44 -9.94 0.23 -14.14
CA GLY A 44 -8.65 0.81 -13.79
C GLY A 44 -7.96 -0.05 -12.74
N LYS A 45 -6.63 -0.15 -12.83
CA LYS A 45 -5.83 -0.71 -11.75
C LYS A 45 -5.61 0.39 -10.71
N VAL A 46 -6.21 0.23 -9.55
CA VAL A 46 -5.80 1.01 -8.37
C VAL A 46 -4.46 0.45 -7.95
N ALA A 47 -3.45 1.29 -7.80
CA ALA A 47 -2.28 0.87 -7.03
C ALA A 47 -2.78 0.53 -5.63
N GLU A 48 -2.77 -0.76 -5.26
CA GLU A 48 -2.96 -1.17 -3.88
C GLU A 48 -2.12 -0.25 -3.01
N ALA A 49 -2.65 0.17 -1.85
CA ALA A 49 -1.90 1.02 -0.95
C ALA A 49 -0.60 0.28 -0.62
N ILE A 50 0.47 0.68 -1.28
CA ILE A 50 1.77 0.05 -1.13
C ILE A 50 2.14 0.27 0.32
N ASN A 51 2.41 -0.83 1.02
CA ASN A 51 2.87 -0.77 2.38
C ASN A 51 4.21 -0.02 2.42
N GLU A 52 4.19 1.25 2.83
CA GLU A 52 5.35 2.14 2.75
C GLU A 52 6.54 1.59 3.54
N LEU A 53 6.29 0.84 4.63
CA LEU A 53 7.32 0.17 5.39
C LEU A 53 8.00 -0.91 4.55
N TYR A 54 7.23 -1.81 3.95
CA TYR A 54 7.77 -2.89 3.11
C TYR A 54 8.46 -2.34 1.87
N GLN A 55 7.88 -1.33 1.22
CA GLN A 55 8.50 -0.68 0.07
C GLN A 55 9.81 0.01 0.43
N SER A 56 9.89 0.69 1.58
CA SER A 56 11.13 1.34 2.03
C SER A 56 12.26 0.32 2.28
N ILE A 57 11.90 -0.86 2.79
CA ILE A 57 12.84 -1.99 2.97
C ILE A 57 13.31 -2.51 1.61
N ILE A 58 12.37 -2.77 0.69
CA ILE A 58 12.66 -3.27 -0.67
C ILE A 58 13.52 -2.28 -1.45
N ASP A 59 13.25 -0.98 -1.32
CA ASP A 59 14.02 0.10 -1.94
C ASP A 59 15.43 0.28 -1.31
N GLY A 60 15.78 -0.50 -0.27
CA GLY A 60 17.06 -0.40 0.43
C GLY A 60 17.25 0.88 1.24
N LYS A 61 16.15 1.61 1.53
CA LYS A 61 16.18 2.86 2.32
C LYS A 61 16.13 2.62 3.83
N ALA A 62 15.90 1.38 4.24
CA ALA A 62 15.84 0.97 5.64
C ALA A 62 16.96 -0.04 5.96
N GLU A 63 17.81 0.30 6.92
CA GLU A 63 18.82 -0.58 7.48
C GLU A 63 18.22 -1.53 8.52
N VAL A 64 18.66 -2.79 8.50
CA VAL A 64 18.21 -3.80 9.44
C VAL A 64 18.53 -3.42 10.88
N SER A 65 17.49 -3.41 11.73
CA SER A 65 17.59 -3.15 13.16
C SER A 65 16.50 -3.90 13.90
N VAL A 66 16.70 -4.12 15.21
CA VAL A 66 15.69 -4.80 16.06
C VAL A 66 14.36 -4.05 16.04
N GLU A 67 14.39 -2.72 16.05
CA GLU A 67 13.19 -1.88 15.96
C GLU A 67 12.47 -2.04 14.61
N LEU A 68 13.21 -2.14 13.51
CA LEU A 68 12.64 -2.37 12.18
C LEU A 68 11.96 -3.74 12.09
N LEU A 69 12.58 -4.80 12.61
CA LEU A 69 12.00 -6.14 12.64
C LEU A 69 10.71 -6.20 13.46
N GLN A 70 10.66 -5.46 14.58
CA GLN A 70 9.42 -5.35 15.37
C GLN A 70 8.31 -4.62 14.61
N LYS A 71 8.64 -3.55 13.86
CA LYS A 71 7.66 -2.86 13.01
C LYS A 71 7.15 -3.75 11.88
N VAL A 72 8.04 -4.48 11.22
CA VAL A 72 7.68 -5.43 10.15
C VAL A 72 6.75 -6.50 10.68
N ARG A 73 7.04 -7.05 11.86
CA ARG A 73 6.17 -8.03 12.52
C ARG A 73 4.80 -7.43 12.84
N ALA A 74 4.75 -6.25 13.46
CA ALA A 74 3.50 -5.58 13.81
C ALA A 74 2.66 -5.24 12.56
N GLU A 75 3.30 -4.93 11.44
CA GLU A 75 2.61 -4.68 10.17
C GLU A 75 2.12 -5.99 9.53
N ALA A 76 2.90 -7.07 9.65
CA ALA A 76 2.53 -8.39 9.14
C ALA A 76 1.35 -8.98 9.92
N GLU A 77 1.30 -8.75 11.24
CA GLU A 77 0.17 -9.14 12.10
C GLU A 77 -1.14 -8.46 11.69
N LYS A 78 -1.09 -7.26 11.10
CA LYS A 78 -2.29 -6.58 10.58
C LYS A 78 -2.74 -7.16 9.24
N ASN A 79 -1.81 -7.58 8.39
CA ASN A 79 -2.11 -8.16 7.08
C ASN A 79 -1.06 -9.19 6.66
N LEU A 80 -1.29 -10.46 7.00
CA LEU A 80 -0.40 -11.57 6.63
C LEU A 80 -0.40 -11.89 5.12
N GLN A 81 -1.36 -11.35 4.36
CA GLN A 81 -1.48 -11.56 2.92
C GLN A 81 -0.96 -10.36 2.11
N ASP A 82 -0.24 -9.43 2.75
CA ASP A 82 0.36 -8.30 2.05
C ASP A 82 1.36 -8.80 0.98
N PRO A 83 1.18 -8.41 -0.30
CA PRO A 83 2.01 -8.91 -1.39
C PRO A 83 3.48 -8.53 -1.25
N LEU A 84 3.81 -7.47 -0.49
CA LEU A 84 5.19 -6.98 -0.32
C LEU A 84 5.89 -7.56 0.91
N LEU A 85 5.17 -8.29 1.77
CA LEU A 85 5.72 -8.83 3.01
C LEU A 85 6.91 -9.76 2.75
N ILE A 86 6.75 -10.70 1.81
CA ILE A 86 7.78 -11.71 1.52
C ILE A 86 9.05 -11.04 0.96
N ASP A 87 8.89 -10.10 0.02
CA ASP A 87 10.02 -9.40 -0.58
C ASP A 87 10.76 -8.54 0.45
N ALA A 88 10.05 -7.81 1.31
CA ALA A 88 10.66 -7.02 2.37
C ALA A 88 11.45 -7.90 3.36
N VAL A 89 10.90 -9.06 3.76
CA VAL A 89 11.60 -9.99 4.66
C VAL A 89 12.85 -10.57 4.00
N ASN A 90 12.80 -10.91 2.72
CA ASN A 90 13.97 -11.42 2.00
C ASN A 90 15.12 -10.41 1.95
N VAL A 91 14.82 -9.12 1.76
CA VAL A 91 15.84 -8.05 1.82
C VAL A 91 16.45 -7.95 3.21
N LEU A 92 15.65 -8.03 4.28
CA LEU A 92 16.19 -8.01 5.65
C LEU A 92 17.09 -9.20 5.94
N ILE A 93 16.73 -10.40 5.45
CA ILE A 93 17.57 -11.60 5.58
C ILE A 93 18.89 -11.40 4.85
N ALA A 94 18.88 -10.83 3.64
CA ALA A 94 20.09 -10.53 2.89
C ALA A 94 21.01 -9.58 3.65
N GLN A 95 20.48 -8.47 4.19
CA GLN A 95 21.25 -7.52 4.99
C GLN A 95 21.88 -8.17 6.23
N VAL A 96 21.14 -9.01 6.95
CA VAL A 96 21.69 -9.75 8.12
C VAL A 96 22.80 -10.70 7.70
N ASN A 97 22.62 -11.42 6.59
CA ASN A 97 23.64 -12.34 6.09
C ASN A 97 24.91 -11.60 5.63
N GLU A 98 24.78 -10.39 5.08
CA GLU A 98 25.93 -9.55 4.75
C GLU A 98 26.66 -9.08 6.02
N MET A 99 25.94 -8.73 7.09
CA MET A 99 26.54 -8.35 8.37
C MET A 99 27.26 -9.49 9.08
N VAL A 100 26.73 -10.72 8.96
CA VAL A 100 27.30 -11.92 9.59
C VAL A 100 28.38 -12.56 8.70
N GLY A 101 28.28 -12.41 7.38
CA GLY A 101 29.22 -12.95 6.40
C GLY A 101 30.50 -12.15 6.21
N THR A 102 30.64 -10.98 6.84
CA THR A 102 31.88 -10.18 6.84
C THR A 102 32.91 -10.62 7.89
N GLU A 103 32.67 -11.72 8.61
CA GLU A 103 33.65 -12.37 9.48
C GLU A 103 34.42 -13.47 8.72
N GLU A 104 35.32 -13.09 7.81
CA GLU A 104 36.44 -13.94 7.35
C GLU A 104 37.79 -13.33 7.72
#